data_AF-A0A2H0Q9B8-F1
#
_entry.id   AF-A0A2H0Q9B8-F1
#
_cell.length_a   1.000
_cell.length_b   1.000
_cell.length_c   1.000
_cell.angle_alpha   90.00
_cell.angle_beta   90.00
_cell.angle_gamma   90.00
#
_symmetry.space_group_name_H-M   'P 1'
#
loop_
_entity.id
_entity.type
_entity.pdbx_description
1 polymer ?
#
loop_
_entity_poly.entity_id
_entity_poly.type
_entity_poly.pdbx_seq_one_letter_code
_entity_poly.pdbx_strand_id
1 'polypeptide(L)'
;MKNGIVIKSLLIAGTIITTSLGSGEALATMNLATRCEENFIGHVLSVKNSQTPLSALAKVQVEFQIEDSEDVSNSKDSYQKQITVLRDGPHKYQIGQKYDVGLNNGFVCRMERLKS
;
A
#
# COMPACT_ATOMS: atom_id res chain seq x y z
N MET A 1 -6.81 -7.22 -86.66
CA MET A 1 -6.29 -5.89 -86.27
C MET A 1 -6.07 -5.91 -84.76
N LYS A 2 -4.83 -5.69 -84.31
CA LYS A 2 -4.39 -5.85 -82.91
C LYS A 2 -4.67 -4.56 -82.13
N ASN A 3 -5.54 -4.62 -81.13
CA ASN A 3 -5.74 -3.50 -80.20
C ASN A 3 -4.79 -3.71 -79.02
N GLY A 4 -3.73 -2.89 -78.99
CA GLY A 4 -2.72 -2.89 -77.94
C GLY A 4 -3.28 -2.34 -76.62
N ILE A 5 -3.04 -3.05 -75.54
CA ILE A 5 -3.32 -2.59 -74.18
C ILE A 5 -2.03 -2.01 -73.63
N VAL A 6 -1.98 -0.68 -73.51
CA VAL A 6 -0.88 0.05 -72.86
C VAL A 6 -1.18 0.06 -71.36
N ILE A 7 -0.53 -0.81 -70.59
CA ILE A 7 -0.60 -0.76 -69.13
C ILE A 7 0.38 0.33 -68.68
N LYS A 8 -0.14 1.52 -68.39
CA LYS A 8 0.61 2.61 -67.75
C LYS A 8 1.01 2.15 -66.35
N SER A 9 2.30 1.97 -66.13
CA SER A 9 2.91 1.72 -64.82
C SER A 9 2.47 2.77 -63.81
N LEU A 10 1.61 2.37 -62.87
CA LEU A 10 1.19 3.22 -61.75
C LEU A 10 2.11 2.93 -60.57
N LEU A 11 2.76 4.00 -60.11
CA LEU A 11 3.79 4.03 -59.08
C LEU A 11 3.34 3.45 -57.73
N ILE A 12 4.24 2.67 -57.14
CA ILE A 12 4.18 2.15 -55.78
C ILE A 12 4.57 3.28 -54.82
N ALA A 13 3.71 3.58 -53.84
CA ALA A 13 4.09 4.32 -52.64
C ALA A 13 3.22 3.83 -51.46
N GLY A 14 3.46 2.60 -51.02
CA GLY A 14 2.88 2.06 -49.79
C GLY A 14 3.75 2.45 -48.60
N THR A 15 3.40 3.54 -47.92
CA THR A 15 4.03 3.94 -46.67
C THR A 15 3.63 2.92 -45.59
N ILE A 16 4.58 2.07 -45.18
CA ILE A 16 4.38 1.16 -44.04
C ILE A 16 4.43 2.02 -42.78
N ILE A 17 3.27 2.33 -42.21
CA ILE A 17 3.19 2.93 -40.88
C ILE A 17 3.43 1.80 -39.87
N THR A 18 4.68 1.65 -39.44
CA THR A 18 5.01 0.81 -38.29
C THR A 18 4.45 1.49 -37.04
N THR A 19 3.24 1.12 -36.61
CA THR A 19 2.77 1.46 -35.27
C THR A 19 3.54 0.58 -34.29
N SER A 20 4.62 1.12 -33.73
CA SER A 20 5.24 0.54 -32.56
C SER A 20 4.21 0.52 -31.44
N LEU A 21 3.69 -0.67 -31.12
CA LEU A 21 2.99 -0.92 -29.86
C LEU A 21 4.03 -0.75 -28.74
N GLY A 22 4.22 0.49 -28.32
CA GLY A 22 4.85 0.78 -27.04
C GLY A 22 3.86 0.47 -25.94
N SER A 23 3.77 -0.79 -25.53
CA SER A 23 3.26 -1.12 -24.20
C SER A 23 4.29 -0.66 -23.18
N GLY A 24 4.34 0.66 -22.96
CA GLY A 24 4.96 1.21 -21.77
C GLY A 24 4.08 0.78 -20.61
N GLU A 25 4.45 -0.31 -19.95
CA GLU A 25 4.01 -0.54 -18.59
C GLU A 25 4.53 0.65 -17.78
N ALA A 26 3.68 1.66 -17.62
CA ALA A 26 3.86 2.69 -16.62
C ALA A 26 3.69 1.97 -15.27
N LEU A 27 4.75 1.30 -14.83
CA LEU A 27 4.93 0.93 -13.44
C LEU A 27 5.01 2.24 -12.69
N ALA A 28 3.84 2.74 -12.27
CA ALA A 28 3.70 3.80 -11.31
C ALA A 28 4.34 3.29 -10.01
N THR A 29 5.66 3.42 -9.92
CA THR A 29 6.40 3.18 -8.70
C THR A 29 6.13 4.43 -7.88
N MET A 30 4.97 4.44 -7.22
CA MET A 30 4.63 5.44 -6.23
C MET A 30 5.74 5.39 -5.19
N ASN A 31 6.64 6.37 -5.24
CA ASN A 31 7.69 6.54 -4.25
C ASN A 31 7.00 7.10 -3.00
N LEU A 32 6.24 6.24 -2.30
CA LEU A 32 5.65 6.53 -1.01
C LEU A 32 6.81 6.56 -0.01
N ALA A 33 7.54 7.68 0.00
CA ALA A 33 8.24 8.10 1.20
C ALA A 33 7.17 8.52 2.22
N THR A 34 6.36 7.56 2.67
CA THR A 34 5.39 7.74 3.75
C THR A 34 6.18 7.99 5.02
N ARG A 35 6.46 9.27 5.27
CA ARG A 35 6.87 9.72 6.59
C ARG A 35 5.75 9.33 7.54
N CYS A 36 6.07 8.49 8.51
CA CYS A 36 5.18 8.18 9.62
C CYS A 36 5.22 9.37 10.57
N GLU A 37 4.11 10.11 10.61
CA GLU A 37 3.96 11.31 11.45
C GLU A 37 4.01 10.95 12.94
N GLU A 38 3.48 9.78 13.29
CA GLU A 38 3.47 9.26 14.65
C GLU A 38 4.22 7.94 14.68
N ASN A 39 5.09 7.75 15.68
CA ASN A 39 5.81 6.50 15.88
C ASN A 39 5.74 6.14 17.37
N PHE A 40 5.52 4.86 17.66
CA PHE A 40 5.53 4.37 19.03
C PHE A 40 5.94 2.90 19.07
N ILE A 41 6.49 2.49 20.20
CA ILE A 41 6.78 1.09 20.49
C ILE A 41 5.78 0.61 21.53
N GLY A 42 5.17 -0.55 21.28
CA GLY A 42 4.19 -1.08 22.22
C GLY A 42 3.90 -2.56 22.08
N HIS A 43 3.27 -3.11 23.11
CA HIS A 43 2.83 -4.50 23.17
C HIS A 43 1.38 -4.62 22.77
N VAL A 44 1.05 -5.62 21.95
CA VAL A 44 -0.34 -5.90 21.60
C VAL A 44 -1.07 -6.47 22.83
N LEU A 45 -2.06 -5.76 23.34
CA LEU A 45 -2.94 -6.22 24.43
C LEU A 45 -4.09 -7.05 23.90
N SER A 46 -4.73 -6.60 22.82
CA SER A 46 -5.90 -7.27 22.27
C SER A 46 -6.02 -7.07 20.76
N VAL A 47 -6.60 -8.07 20.08
CA VAL A 47 -6.98 -8.02 18.67
C VAL A 47 -8.45 -8.40 18.59
N LYS A 48 -9.32 -7.44 18.27
CA LYS A 48 -10.77 -7.63 18.21
C LYS A 48 -11.26 -7.44 16.79
N ASN A 49 -12.19 -8.27 16.35
CA ASN A 49 -12.84 -8.09 15.06
C ASN A 49 -13.72 -6.83 15.10
N SER A 50 -13.48 -5.89 14.19
CA SER A 50 -14.33 -4.72 14.03
C SER A 50 -15.56 -5.14 13.23
N GLN A 51 -16.72 -5.18 13.88
CA GLN A 51 -18.00 -5.45 13.22
C GLN A 51 -18.42 -4.22 12.42
N THR A 52 -17.90 -4.08 11.20
CA THR A 52 -18.47 -3.17 10.21
C THR A 52 -19.36 -4.00 9.28
N PRO A 53 -20.70 -3.95 9.45
CA PRO A 53 -21.61 -4.93 8.84
C PRO A 53 -21.68 -4.90 7.31
N LEU A 54 -21.05 -3.92 6.64
CA LEU A 54 -21.15 -3.71 5.19
C LEU A 54 -19.82 -3.35 4.51
N SER A 55 -18.66 -3.61 5.15
CA SER A 55 -17.37 -3.30 4.51
C SER A 55 -16.85 -4.49 3.71
N ALA A 56 -16.50 -4.27 2.44
CA ALA A 56 -15.85 -5.27 1.58
C ALA A 56 -14.50 -5.76 2.13
N LEU A 57 -13.91 -5.01 3.07
CA LEU A 57 -12.66 -5.34 3.73
C LEU A 57 -12.90 -5.54 5.23
N ALA A 58 -12.72 -6.78 5.70
CA ALA A 58 -12.80 -7.10 7.12
C ALA A 58 -11.71 -6.35 7.90
N LYS A 59 -12.11 -5.64 8.97
CA LYS A 59 -11.20 -4.88 9.82
C LYS A 59 -11.06 -5.52 11.21
N VAL A 60 -9.91 -5.32 11.83
CA VAL A 60 -9.64 -5.66 13.22
C VAL A 60 -9.14 -4.41 13.95
N GLN A 61 -9.57 -4.25 15.19
CA GLN A 61 -9.03 -3.28 16.12
C GLN A 61 -7.90 -3.95 16.90
N VAL A 62 -6.73 -3.35 16.87
CA VAL A 62 -5.56 -3.79 17.62
C VAL A 62 -5.27 -2.75 18.69
N GLU A 63 -5.17 -3.20 19.92
CA GLU A 63 -4.90 -2.37 21.09
C GLU A 63 -3.47 -2.58 21.53
N PHE A 64 -2.73 -1.49 21.66
CA PHE A 64 -1.34 -1.47 22.08
C PHE A 64 -1.20 -0.82 23.44
N GLN A 65 -0.38 -1.40 24.31
CA GLN A 65 0.20 -0.72 25.46
C GLN A 65 1.52 -0.09 25.02
N ILE A 66 1.59 1.24 25.02
CA ILE A 66 2.80 1.96 24.63
C ILE A 66 3.84 1.80 25.76
N GLU A 67 5.06 1.44 25.38
CA GLU A 67 6.21 1.61 26.27
C GLU A 67 6.63 3.08 26.21
N ASP A 68 6.74 3.73 27.36
CA ASP A 68 7.21 5.12 27.45
C ASP A 68 8.56 5.25 26.74
N SER A 69 8.55 5.83 25.54
CA SER A 69 9.75 6.39 24.95
C SER A 69 9.95 7.77 25.57
N GLU A 70 11.17 8.06 26.00
CA GLU A 70 11.57 9.23 26.80
C GLU A 70 11.23 10.62 26.22
N ASP A 71 10.53 10.71 25.08
CA ASP A 71 10.19 11.94 24.36
C ASP A 71 8.75 12.46 24.52
N VAL A 72 7.85 11.76 25.23
CA VAL A 72 6.47 12.25 25.45
C VAL A 72 6.29 12.78 26.86
N SER A 73 6.57 14.07 26.99
CA SER A 73 6.36 14.87 28.19
C SER A 73 4.93 14.71 28.75
N ASN A 74 4.87 14.32 30.03
CA ASN A 74 3.71 14.40 30.94
C ASN A 74 2.45 13.58 30.60
N SER A 75 2.43 12.30 30.99
CA SER A 75 1.37 11.73 31.86
C SER A 75 1.71 10.30 32.28
N LYS A 76 1.77 10.06 33.60
CA LYS A 76 2.02 8.76 34.25
C LYS A 76 0.80 7.83 34.20
N ASP A 77 0.20 7.69 33.03
CA ASP A 77 -0.89 6.74 32.79
C ASP A 77 -0.44 5.86 31.64
N SER A 78 -0.51 4.55 31.80
CA SER A 78 -0.16 3.61 30.73
C SER A 78 -0.99 3.95 29.48
N TYR A 79 -0.37 4.56 28.47
CA TYR A 79 -1.09 4.99 27.27
C TYR A 79 -1.44 3.77 26.43
N GLN A 80 -2.73 3.43 26.43
CA GLN A 80 -3.28 2.47 25.49
C GLN A 80 -3.62 3.18 24.19
N LYS A 81 -3.21 2.61 23.07
CA LYS A 81 -3.52 3.13 21.73
C LYS A 81 -4.20 2.07 20.90
N GLN A 82 -5.38 2.40 20.39
CA GLN A 82 -6.13 1.53 19.49
C GLN A 82 -5.91 1.97 18.05
N ILE A 83 -5.60 1.01 17.17
CA ILE A 83 -5.55 1.22 15.72
C ILE A 83 -6.53 0.26 15.04
N THR A 84 -7.04 0.66 13.87
CA THR A 84 -7.88 -0.19 13.04
C THR A 84 -7.12 -0.58 11.79
N VAL A 85 -7.00 -1.89 11.56
CA VAL A 85 -6.22 -2.46 10.45
C VAL A 85 -7.04 -3.51 9.72
N LEU A 86 -6.62 -3.89 8.51
CA LEU A 86 -7.28 -4.95 7.76
C LEU A 86 -6.97 -6.32 8.40
N ARG A 87 -7.99 -7.15 8.59
CA ARG A 87 -7.86 -8.51 9.15
C ARG A 87 -6.86 -9.36 8.34
N ASP A 88 -7.00 -9.27 7.03
CA ASP A 88 -6.18 -10.00 6.06
C ASP A 88 -5.11 -9.10 5.43
N GLY A 89 -4.69 -8.08 6.17
CA GLY A 89 -3.56 -7.24 5.80
C GLY A 89 -2.21 -8.00 5.86
N PRO A 90 -1.13 -7.35 5.38
CA PRO A 90 0.20 -7.94 5.31
C PRO A 90 0.82 -8.24 6.68
N HIS A 91 0.37 -7.54 7.73
CA HIS A 91 0.86 -7.71 9.09
C HIS A 91 -0.10 -8.56 9.91
N LYS A 92 0.42 -9.58 10.60
CA LYS A 92 -0.31 -10.38 11.58
C LYS A 92 0.11 -9.97 12.98
N TYR A 93 -0.88 -9.64 13.81
CA TYR A 93 -0.70 -9.19 15.18
C TYR A 93 -0.82 -10.37 16.14
N GLN A 94 0.08 -10.46 17.10
CA GLN A 94 0.08 -11.49 18.13
C GLN A 94 0.04 -10.81 19.50
N ILE A 95 -0.87 -11.25 20.37
CA ILE A 95 -1.02 -10.72 21.72
C ILE A 95 0.27 -10.96 22.51
N GLY A 96 0.71 -9.96 23.28
CA GLY A 96 1.94 -9.97 24.07
C GLY A 96 3.22 -9.75 23.26
N GLN A 97 3.13 -9.55 21.94
CA GLN A 97 4.30 -9.22 21.12
C GLN A 97 4.49 -7.73 21.02
N LYS A 98 5.77 -7.34 20.94
CA LYS A 98 6.23 -5.97 20.83
C LYS A 98 6.42 -5.55 19.38
N TYR A 99 5.96 -4.36 19.04
CA TYR A 99 6.06 -3.80 17.69
C TYR A 99 6.54 -2.35 17.73
N ASP A 100 7.35 -1.98 16.74
CA ASP A 100 7.57 -0.60 16.32
C ASP A 100 6.49 -0.26 15.29
N VAL A 101 5.62 0.68 15.66
CA VAL A 101 4.44 1.09 14.89
C VAL A 101 4.63 2.53 14.44
N GLY A 102 4.61 2.74 13.13
CA GLY A 102 4.52 4.06 12.50
C GLY A 102 3.14 4.27 11.88
N LEU A 103 2.51 5.39 12.21
CA LEU A 103 1.23 5.83 11.67
C LEU A 103 1.38 7.13 10.87
N ASN A 104 0.55 7.27 9.85
CA ASN A 104 0.33 8.51 9.13
C ASN A 104 -1.19 8.73 9.03
N ASN A 105 -1.71 9.78 9.67
CA ASN A 105 -3.15 10.05 9.74
C ASN A 105 -4.01 8.83 10.13
N GLY A 106 -3.52 8.02 11.09
CA GLY A 106 -4.21 6.81 11.57
C GLY A 106 -4.04 5.55 10.71
N PHE A 107 -3.37 5.64 9.56
CA PHE A 107 -3.01 4.50 8.73
C PHE A 107 -1.61 3.98 9.07
N VAL A 108 -1.44 2.67 9.07
CA VAL A 108 -0.14 2.04 9.31
C VAL A 108 0.76 2.26 8.09
N CYS A 109 1.87 2.97 8.28
CA CYS A 109 2.91 3.16 7.27
C CYS A 109 4.17 2.34 7.58
N ARG A 110 4.42 2.03 8.85
CA ARG A 110 5.51 1.16 9.30
C ARG A 110 5.03 0.22 10.38
N MET A 111 5.41 -1.04 10.30
CA MET A 111 5.08 -2.06 11.29
C MET A 111 6.17 -3.11 11.31
N GLU A 112 6.96 -3.13 12.38
CA GLU A 112 8.05 -4.09 12.57
C GLU A 112 7.90 -4.81 13.91
N ARG A 113 7.92 -6.14 13.89
CA ARG A 113 7.91 -6.94 15.11
C ARG A 113 9.31 -6.92 15.72
N LEU A 114 9.41 -6.41 16.93
CA LEU A 114 10.67 -6.44 17.68
C LEU A 114 10.82 -7.83 18.31
N LYS A 115 11.94 -8.49 18.04
CA LYS A 115 12.29 -9.74 18.71
C LYS A 115 12.64 -9.40 20.16
N SER A 116 11.92 -10.03 21.09
CA SER A 116 12.26 -9.97 22.52
C SER A 116 13.47 -10.84 22.83
#